data_AF-F6HTH2-F1
#
_entry.id   AF-F6HTH2-F1
#
_cell.length_a   1.000
_cell.length_b   1.000
_cell.length_c   1.000
_cell.angle_alpha   90.00
_cell.angle_beta   90.00
_cell.angle_gamma   90.00
#
_symmetry.space_group_name_H-M   'P 1'
#
loop_
_entity.id
_entity.type
_entity.pdbx_description
1 polymer ?
#
loop_
_entity_poly.entity_id
_entity_poly.type
_entity_poly.pdbx_seq_one_letter_code
_entity_poly.pdbx_strand_id
1 'polypeptide(L)'
;MPSLYPHAEGILYALKEKGIDMAIASRSPTPDIAKTFLDKLGIKSMFVAQEIFSSLSHKTQHFQIIHRTGVSKMRVTSILVGNGLNIGALSQGLTKFSQNSASSGNTKRN
;
A
#
# COMPACT_ATOMS: atom_id res chain seq x y z
N MET A 1 3.54 -17.91 -15.83
CA MET A 1 2.94 -17.72 -14.49
C MET A 1 3.33 -16.33 -13.98
N PRO A 2 2.45 -15.59 -13.28
CA PRO A 2 2.85 -14.33 -12.65
C PRO A 2 3.85 -14.61 -11.53
N SER A 3 4.75 -13.66 -11.27
CA SER A 3 5.69 -13.70 -10.16
C SER A 3 5.76 -12.34 -9.47
N LEU A 4 6.17 -12.35 -8.20
CA LEU A 4 6.42 -11.16 -7.41
C LEU A 4 7.90 -10.75 -7.53
N TYR A 5 8.19 -9.49 -7.20
CA TYR A 5 9.58 -9.09 -6.96
C TYR A 5 10.18 -9.92 -5.81
N PRO A 6 11.49 -10.23 -5.82
CA PRO A 6 12.09 -11.22 -4.92
C PRO A 6 11.79 -11.04 -3.42
N HIS A 7 11.64 -9.79 -2.97
CA HIS A 7 11.36 -9.47 -1.56
C HIS A 7 9.90 -9.16 -1.26
N ALA A 8 9.05 -8.99 -2.29
CA ALA A 8 7.69 -8.50 -2.10
C ALA A 8 6.82 -9.50 -1.32
N GLU A 9 6.95 -10.79 -1.59
CA GLU A 9 6.20 -11.83 -0.88
C GLU A 9 6.51 -11.83 0.62
N GLY A 10 7.79 -11.90 1.00
CA GLY A 10 8.21 -11.87 2.40
C GLY A 10 7.78 -10.60 3.13
N ILE A 11 7.78 -9.46 2.45
CA ILE A 11 7.29 -8.20 3.01
C ILE A 11 5.78 -8.27 3.29
N LEU A 12 4.97 -8.76 2.35
CA LEU A 12 3.52 -8.87 2.53
C LEU A 12 3.16 -9.80 3.70
N TYR A 13 3.84 -10.95 3.80
CA TYR A 13 3.64 -11.86 4.94
C TYR A 13 4.05 -11.20 6.27
N ALA A 14 5.20 -10.55 6.33
CA ALA A 14 5.65 -9.87 7.54
C ALA A 14 4.67 -8.78 7.99
N LEU A 15 4.12 -7.99 7.06
CA LEU A 15 3.11 -6.98 7.39
C LEU A 15 1.82 -7.62 7.91
N LYS A 16 1.35 -8.71 7.27
CA LYS A 16 0.17 -9.46 7.71
C LYS A 16 0.35 -10.05 9.10
N GLU A 17 1.50 -10.68 9.38
CA GLU A 17 1.83 -11.25 10.69
C GLU A 17 1.92 -10.20 11.79
N LYS A 18 2.32 -8.97 11.44
CA LYS A 18 2.31 -7.82 12.35
C LYS A 18 0.92 -7.19 12.52
N GLY A 19 -0.12 -7.74 11.89
CA GLY A 19 -1.48 -7.22 11.97
C GLY A 19 -1.66 -5.86 11.28
N ILE A 20 -0.84 -5.57 10.27
CA ILE A 20 -0.94 -4.32 9.51
C ILE A 20 -1.89 -4.54 8.34
N ASP A 21 -3.00 -3.81 8.33
CA ASP A 21 -3.96 -3.84 7.23
C ASP A 21 -3.33 -3.33 5.93
N MET A 22 -3.52 -4.09 4.85
CA MET A 22 -2.99 -3.77 3.53
C MET A 22 -4.11 -3.54 2.52
N ALA A 23 -3.93 -2.58 1.61
CA ALA A 23 -4.88 -2.30 0.53
C ALA A 23 -4.16 -2.08 -0.81
N ILE A 24 -4.87 -2.32 -1.91
CA ILE A 24 -4.39 -2.09 -3.28
C ILE A 24 -5.08 -0.87 -3.86
N ALA A 25 -4.30 0.04 -4.46
CA ALA A 25 -4.78 1.14 -5.28
C ALA A 25 -4.11 1.07 -6.67
N SER A 26 -4.83 0.59 -7.68
CA SER A 26 -4.31 0.36 -9.03
C SER A 26 -5.21 0.97 -10.10
N ARG A 27 -4.58 1.65 -11.07
CA ARG A 27 -5.26 2.26 -12.23
C ARG A 27 -5.35 1.32 -13.44
N SER A 28 -5.23 0.00 -13.23
CA SER A 28 -5.26 -0.95 -14.35
C SER A 28 -6.60 -0.87 -15.10
N PRO A 29 -6.62 -0.80 -16.43
CA PRO A 29 -7.85 -0.91 -17.22
C PRO A 29 -8.42 -2.32 -17.24
N THR A 30 -7.66 -3.32 -16.77
CA THR A 30 -8.05 -4.74 -16.74
C THR A 30 -8.10 -5.26 -15.29
N PRO A 31 -9.16 -4.91 -14.53
CA PRO A 31 -9.26 -5.29 -13.12
C PRO A 31 -9.45 -6.79 -12.89
N ASP A 32 -10.10 -7.48 -13.83
CA ASP A 32 -10.29 -8.92 -13.88
C ASP A 32 -8.96 -9.68 -14.00
N ILE A 33 -8.07 -9.23 -14.88
CA ILE A 33 -6.72 -9.80 -15.05
C ILE A 33 -5.89 -9.58 -13.79
N ALA A 34 -5.92 -8.37 -13.23
CA ALA A 34 -5.20 -8.05 -12.01
C ALA A 34 -5.67 -8.91 -10.83
N LYS A 35 -6.99 -9.07 -10.63
CA LYS A 35 -7.55 -9.96 -9.61
C LYS A 35 -7.14 -11.42 -9.81
N THR A 36 -7.15 -11.89 -11.06
CA THR A 36 -6.69 -13.24 -11.41
C THR A 36 -5.21 -13.46 -11.05
N PHE A 37 -4.36 -12.44 -11.21
CA PHE A 37 -2.96 -12.53 -10.80
C PHE A 37 -2.82 -12.61 -9.28
N LEU A 38 -3.57 -11.80 -8.53
CA LEU A 38 -3.58 -11.85 -7.06
C LEU A 38 -4.04 -13.22 -6.53
N ASP A 39 -5.05 -13.82 -7.18
CA ASP A 39 -5.52 -15.18 -6.88
C ASP A 39 -4.44 -16.22 -7.16
N LYS A 40 -3.83 -16.18 -8.35
CA LYS A 40 -2.76 -17.12 -8.74
C LYS A 40 -1.50 -17.01 -7.88
N LEU A 41 -1.22 -15.83 -7.35
CA LEU A 41 -0.13 -15.57 -6.42
C LEU A 41 -0.47 -15.89 -4.96
N GLY A 42 -1.73 -16.24 -4.65
CA GLY A 42 -2.16 -16.56 -3.28
C GLY A 42 -2.22 -15.37 -2.31
N ILE A 43 -1.99 -14.15 -2.77
CA ILE A 43 -1.89 -12.95 -1.93
C ILE A 43 -3.20 -12.16 -1.81
N LYS A 44 -4.23 -12.50 -2.58
CA LYS A 44 -5.49 -11.75 -2.60
C LYS A 44 -6.13 -11.60 -1.20
N SER A 45 -6.05 -12.64 -0.38
CA SER A 45 -6.60 -12.67 0.99
C SER A 45 -5.85 -11.80 1.99
N MET A 46 -4.69 -11.24 1.61
CA MET A 46 -3.90 -10.35 2.47
C MET A 46 -4.39 -8.90 2.43
N PHE A 47 -5.21 -8.54 1.44
CA PHE A 47 -5.66 -7.17 1.23
C PHE A 47 -7.11 -7.00 1.66
N VAL A 48 -7.35 -6.09 2.61
CA VAL A 48 -8.69 -5.78 3.13
C VAL A 48 -9.51 -4.92 2.16
N ALA A 49 -8.84 -4.21 1.24
CA ALA A 49 -9.48 -3.42 0.19
C ALA A 49 -8.67 -3.49 -1.12
N GLN A 50 -9.37 -3.58 -2.25
CA GLN A 50 -8.76 -3.77 -3.58
C GLN A 50 -9.37 -2.80 -4.59
N GLU A 51 -8.89 -1.57 -4.61
CA GLU A 51 -9.34 -0.51 -5.52
C GLU A 51 -8.58 -0.60 -6.85
N ILE A 52 -9.08 -1.45 -7.74
CA ILE A 52 -8.51 -1.71 -9.07
C ILE A 52 -9.53 -1.32 -10.14
N PHE A 53 -9.31 -0.20 -10.81
CA PHE A 53 -10.11 0.25 -11.96
C PHE A 53 -9.37 1.37 -12.69
N SER A 54 -9.69 1.58 -13.97
CA SER A 54 -9.15 2.73 -14.71
C SER A 54 -9.77 4.02 -14.18
N SER A 55 -8.93 4.96 -13.72
CA SER A 55 -9.36 6.31 -13.35
C SER A 55 -8.73 7.32 -14.32
N LEU A 56 -9.55 8.14 -14.98
CA LEU A 56 -9.07 9.25 -15.83
C LEU A 56 -8.36 10.34 -15.00
N SER A 57 -8.67 10.49 -13.71
CA SER A 57 -8.18 11.61 -12.90
C SER A 57 -7.97 11.23 -11.43
N HIS A 58 -6.70 10.91 -11.12
CA HIS A 58 -6.05 10.93 -9.79
C HIS A 58 -6.30 9.75 -8.84
N LYS A 59 -5.20 9.08 -8.45
CA LYS A 59 -5.13 8.05 -7.38
C LYS A 59 -5.85 8.45 -6.09
N THR A 60 -6.02 9.74 -5.86
CA THR A 60 -6.85 10.33 -4.80
C THR A 60 -8.22 9.66 -4.69
N GLN A 61 -8.87 9.32 -5.81
CA GLN A 61 -10.17 8.61 -5.79
C GLN A 61 -10.05 7.21 -5.16
N HIS A 62 -9.02 6.44 -5.52
CA HIS A 62 -8.76 5.15 -4.88
C HIS A 62 -8.49 5.32 -3.38
N PHE A 63 -7.71 6.34 -3.00
CA PHE A 63 -7.42 6.63 -1.59
C PHE A 63 -8.66 7.07 -0.81
N GLN A 64 -9.61 7.80 -1.41
CA GLN A 64 -10.87 8.15 -0.78
C GLN A 64 -11.72 6.92 -0.47
N ILE A 65 -11.72 5.92 -1.36
CA ILE A 65 -12.45 4.67 -1.11
C ILE A 65 -11.74 3.85 -0.03
N ILE A 66 -10.42 3.71 -0.08
CA ILE A 66 -9.63 3.04 0.97
C ILE A 66 -9.77 3.74 2.32
N HIS A 67 -9.89 5.06 2.35
CA HIS A 67 -10.17 5.80 3.58
C HIS A 67 -11.52 5.37 4.20
N ARG A 68 -12.55 5.12 3.39
CA ARG A 68 -13.84 4.62 3.87
C ARG A 68 -13.76 3.22 4.46
N THR A 69 -12.75 2.42 4.11
CA THR A 69 -12.53 1.09 4.69
C THR A 69 -11.75 1.12 6.01
N GLY A 70 -11.38 2.31 6.51
CA GLY A 70 -10.65 2.48 7.78
C GLY A 70 -9.14 2.25 7.69
N VAL A 71 -8.63 1.83 6.54
CA VAL A 71 -7.21 1.45 6.33
C VAL A 71 -6.27 2.65 6.28
N SER A 72 -6.78 3.83 5.91
CA SER A 72 -5.96 5.02 5.72
C SER A 72 -6.61 6.24 6.37
N LYS A 73 -5.82 7.01 7.13
CA LYS A 73 -6.13 8.41 7.45
C LYS A 73 -5.57 9.29 6.32
N MET A 74 -6.22 10.39 5.98
CA MET A 74 -5.83 11.26 4.84
C MET A 74 -4.36 11.75 4.83
N ARG A 75 -3.61 11.64 5.95
CA ARG A 75 -2.16 11.87 6.02
C ARG A 75 -1.41 10.61 5.55
N VAL A 76 -1.15 10.53 4.24
CA VAL A 76 -0.44 9.39 3.62
C VAL A 76 1.05 9.70 3.48
N THR A 77 1.92 8.78 3.92
CA THR A 77 3.36 8.82 3.60
C THR A 77 3.59 8.11 2.27
N SER A 78 3.96 8.86 1.23
CA SER A 78 4.21 8.31 -0.10
C SER A 78 5.69 7.98 -0.31
N ILE A 79 5.98 6.76 -0.76
CA ILE A 79 7.33 6.28 -1.05
C ILE A 79 7.42 5.96 -2.54
N LEU A 80 8.28 6.68 -3.26
CA LEU A 80 8.60 6.37 -4.64
C LEU A 80 9.53 5.16 -4.67
N VAL A 81 9.13 4.12 -5.39
CA VAL A 81 9.90 2.87 -5.55
C VAL A 81 10.27 2.72 -7.02
N GLY A 82 11.55 2.47 -7.30
CA GLY A 82 12.06 2.27 -8.66
C GLY A 82 11.88 0.83 -9.14
N ASN A 83 12.78 -0.07 -8.74
CA ASN A 83 12.80 -1.47 -9.21
C ASN A 83 11.99 -2.41 -8.30
N GLY A 84 10.70 -2.11 -8.14
CA GLY A 84 9.78 -2.94 -7.36
C GLY A 84 10.00 -2.93 -5.84
N LEU A 85 9.03 -3.49 -5.12
CA LEU A 85 9.04 -3.52 -3.66
C LEU A 85 10.20 -4.39 -3.16
N ASN A 86 11.05 -3.78 -2.33
CA ASN A 86 12.18 -4.44 -1.70
C ASN A 86 12.40 -3.95 -0.27
N ILE A 87 13.23 -4.66 0.49
CA ILE A 87 13.48 -4.40 1.90
C ILE A 87 14.04 -2.99 2.13
N GLY A 88 14.89 -2.49 1.21
CA GLY A 88 15.42 -1.13 1.27
C GLY A 88 14.33 -0.07 1.13
N ALA A 89 13.44 -0.23 0.15
CA ALA A 89 12.30 0.68 -0.05
C ALA A 89 11.33 0.66 1.15
N LEU A 90 11.08 -0.51 1.74
CA LEU A 90 10.27 -0.64 2.95
C LEU A 90 10.91 0.07 4.14
N SER A 91 12.20 -0.19 4.39
CA SER A 91 12.96 0.43 5.50
C SER A 91 12.98 1.96 5.39
N GLN A 92 13.23 2.48 4.19
CA GLN A 92 13.14 3.91 3.90
C GLN A 92 11.72 4.45 4.18
N GLY A 93 10.70 3.69 3.80
CA GLY A 93 9.30 4.03 4.04
C GLY A 93 8.94 4.16 5.51
N LEU A 94 9.31 3.16 6.30
CA LEU A 94 9.09 3.15 7.75
C LEU A 94 9.85 4.30 8.44
N THR A 95 11.07 4.58 8.00
CA THR A 95 11.87 5.71 8.51
C THR A 95 11.16 7.05 8.27
N LYS A 96 10.71 7.31 7.04
CA LYS A 96 9.96 8.54 6.70
C LYS A 96 8.63 8.64 7.44
N PHE A 97 7.92 7.52 7.58
CA PHE A 97 6.67 7.47 8.32
C PHE A 97 6.85 7.84 9.80
N SER A 98 7.90 7.31 10.45
CA SER A 98 8.23 7.62 11.84
C SER A 98 8.58 9.11 12.02
N GLN A 99 9.42 9.68 11.14
CA GLN A 99 9.80 11.10 11.19
C GLN A 99 8.59 12.04 11.05
N ASN A 100 7.67 11.73 10.13
CA ASN A 100 6.44 12.50 9.93
C ASN A 100 5.46 12.40 11.10
N SER A 101 5.57 11.36 11.92
CA SER A 101 4.76 11.17 13.12
C SER A 101 5.32 11.99 14.30
N ALA A 102 6.67 12.04 14.42
CA ALA A 102 7.35 12.77 15.49
C ALA A 102 7.22 14.31 15.37
N SER A 103 7.19 14.85 14.15
CA SER A 103 7.05 16.30 13.92
C SER A 103 5.69 16.88 14.31
N SER A 104 4.67 16.05 14.54
CA SER A 104 3.33 16.49 14.93
C SER A 104 3.15 16.64 16.46
N GLY A 105 4.14 16.29 17.28
CA GLY A 105 4.04 16.26 18.75
C GLY A 105 4.60 17.47 19.51
N ASN A 106 5.28 18.41 18.84
CA ASN A 106 6.04 19.49 19.51
C ASN A 106 5.48 20.92 19.28
N THR A 107 4.16 21.10 19.26
CA THR A 107 3.59 22.46 19.38
C THR A 107 3.34 22.77 20.86
N LYS A 108 4.38 23.27 21.54
CA LYS A 108 4.21 24.03 22.78
C LYS A 108 3.31 25.22 22.47
N ARG A 109 2.13 25.27 23.09
CA ARG A 109 1.33 26.49 23.20
C ARG A 109 2.09 27.42 24.13
N ASN A 110 2.60 28.52 23.59
CA ASN A 110 3.03 29.67 24.38
C ASN A 110 1.80 30.37 24.96
#